data_AF-A0A933LA20-F1
#
_entry.id   AF-A0A933LA20-F1
#
_cell.length_a   1.000
_cell.length_b   1.000
_cell.length_c   1.000
_cell.angle_alpha   90.00
_cell.angle_beta   90.00
_cell.angle_gamma   90.00
#
_symmetry.space_group_name_H-M   'P 1'
#
loop_
_entity.id
_entity.type
_entity.pdbx_description
1 polymer ?
#
loop_
_entity_poly.entity_id
_entity_poly.type
_entity_poly.pdbx_seq_one_letter_code
_entity_poly.pdbx_strand_id
1 'polypeptide(L)'
;MSDALQDTLYELLHSGSTSNPALTRLLDDYSTYHVVLVVVGGFFVIVLSVLTAFFWRKFRRSTSASERRWSFERTTYFCLGLLSGAVSLLLTLIVGANLGNARNPREGFIGVVDALGRAQPGTRTHELHQSFTTWLQSETASMPTLIDRRIDERLAWQQPKAIIACALLAVFAVLGVRLWRTMIGKSRVRASSWTMNDRVLLLAGVGTVVSCLLLMLMVIGNTQASIAPIVMTLQFG
;
A
#
# COMPACT_ATOMS: atom_id res chain seq x y z
N MET A 1 33.07 5.01 -2.58
CA MET A 1 33.27 3.64 -3.11
C MET A 1 31.98 2.88 -2.93
N SER A 2 31.24 2.64 -3.99
CA SER A 2 29.98 1.88 -4.02
C SER A 2 30.24 0.42 -3.66
N ASP A 3 29.18 -0.34 -3.32
CA ASP A 3 29.26 -1.80 -3.26
C ASP A 3 29.35 -2.37 -4.70
N ALA A 4 29.97 -3.54 -4.89
CA ALA A 4 30.21 -4.12 -6.22
C ALA A 4 28.90 -4.34 -7.01
N LEU A 5 27.81 -4.66 -6.30
CA LEU A 5 26.46 -4.74 -6.86
C LEU A 5 25.98 -3.39 -7.41
N GLN A 6 26.20 -2.31 -6.67
CA GLN A 6 25.76 -0.97 -7.04
C GLN A 6 26.47 -0.51 -8.32
N ASP A 7 27.79 -0.74 -8.41
CA ASP A 7 28.58 -0.44 -9.61
C ASP A 7 28.09 -1.24 -10.83
N THR A 8 27.88 -2.54 -10.67
CA THR A 8 27.36 -3.42 -11.73
C THR A 8 26.00 -2.94 -12.22
N LEU A 9 25.09 -2.59 -11.30
CA LEU A 9 23.76 -2.08 -11.66
C LEU A 9 23.83 -0.73 -12.37
N TYR A 10 24.68 0.21 -11.93
CA TYR A 10 24.83 1.48 -12.64
C TYR A 10 25.34 1.28 -14.06
N GLU A 11 26.37 0.46 -14.25
CA GLU A 11 26.92 0.17 -15.57
C GLU A 11 25.85 -0.41 -16.48
N LEU A 12 25.13 -1.44 -16.01
CA LEU A 12 24.06 -2.09 -16.76
C LEU A 12 22.88 -1.16 -17.07
N LEU A 13 22.48 -0.30 -16.12
CA LEU A 13 21.38 0.64 -16.30
C LEU A 13 21.74 1.75 -17.31
N HIS A 14 22.96 2.28 -17.26
CA HIS A 14 23.42 3.37 -18.13
C HIS A 14 23.94 2.90 -19.49
N SER A 15 24.33 1.64 -19.63
CA SER A 15 24.76 1.07 -20.92
C SER A 15 23.67 1.14 -22.01
N GLY A 16 22.40 1.28 -21.60
CA GLY A 16 21.25 1.21 -22.49
C GLY A 16 20.98 -0.19 -23.04
N SER A 17 21.78 -1.20 -22.65
CA SER A 17 21.62 -2.56 -23.14
C SER A 17 20.30 -3.18 -22.65
N THR A 18 19.58 -3.77 -23.59
CA THR A 18 18.37 -4.59 -23.37
C THR A 18 18.66 -6.09 -23.52
N SER A 19 19.91 -6.47 -23.80
CA SER A 19 20.28 -7.87 -24.06
C SER A 19 20.51 -8.68 -22.78
N ASN A 20 20.77 -8.04 -21.64
CA ASN A 20 21.03 -8.73 -20.37
C ASN A 20 19.71 -9.31 -19.78
N PRO A 21 19.48 -10.62 -19.85
CA PRO A 21 18.23 -11.23 -19.41
C PRO A 21 18.03 -11.20 -17.89
N ALA A 22 19.12 -11.20 -17.11
CA ALA A 22 19.06 -11.07 -15.65
C ALA A 22 18.54 -9.69 -15.25
N LEU A 23 19.09 -8.63 -15.86
CA LEU A 23 18.63 -7.26 -15.65
C LEU A 23 17.18 -7.10 -16.09
N THR A 24 16.81 -7.62 -17.26
CA THR A 24 15.42 -7.56 -17.75
C THR A 24 14.46 -8.20 -16.76
N ARG A 25 14.79 -9.40 -16.23
CA ARG A 25 13.97 -10.07 -15.21
C ARG A 25 13.83 -9.23 -13.93
N LEU A 26 14.90 -8.56 -13.49
CA LEU A 26 14.87 -7.68 -12.32
C LEU A 26 14.01 -6.43 -12.55
N LEU A 27 14.11 -5.82 -13.73
CA LEU A 27 13.30 -4.66 -14.12
C LEU A 27 11.82 -5.02 -14.33
N ASP A 28 11.53 -6.22 -14.83
CA ASP A 28 10.16 -6.74 -14.97
C ASP A 28 9.51 -6.97 -13.60
N ASP A 29 10.27 -7.50 -12.63
CA ASP A 29 9.81 -7.63 -11.24
C ASP A 29 9.57 -6.23 -10.62
N TYR A 30 10.49 -5.28 -10.81
CA TYR A 30 10.31 -3.89 -10.38
C TYR A 30 9.05 -3.25 -11.00
N SER A 31 8.84 -3.42 -12.30
CA SER A 31 7.64 -2.91 -12.98
C SER A 31 6.39 -3.56 -12.41
N THR A 32 6.39 -4.89 -12.24
CA THR A 32 5.27 -5.64 -11.65
C THR A 32 4.94 -5.17 -10.24
N TYR A 33 5.95 -4.93 -9.40
CA TYR A 33 5.80 -4.39 -8.04
C TYR A 33 5.00 -3.08 -8.04
N HIS A 34 5.30 -2.18 -8.98
CA HIS A 34 4.61 -0.91 -9.11
C HIS A 34 3.23 -1.02 -9.79
N VAL A 35 3.08 -1.90 -10.79
CA VAL A 35 1.78 -2.19 -11.41
C VAL A 35 0.78 -2.72 -10.38
N VAL A 36 1.21 -3.61 -9.48
CA VAL A 36 0.35 -4.14 -8.42
C VAL A 36 -0.17 -3.01 -7.52
N LEU A 37 0.67 -2.03 -7.16
CA LEU A 37 0.21 -0.85 -6.42
C LEU A 37 -0.79 -0.04 -7.23
N VAL A 38 -0.51 0.21 -8.51
CA VAL A 38 -1.44 0.96 -9.37
C VAL A 38 -2.81 0.29 -9.41
N VAL A 39 -2.86 -1.03 -9.52
CA VAL A 39 -4.12 -1.80 -9.57
C VAL A 39 -4.83 -1.78 -8.21
N VAL A 40 -4.17 -2.21 -7.14
CA VAL A 40 -4.78 -2.33 -5.81
C VAL A 40 -5.08 -0.96 -5.20
N GLY A 41 -4.12 -0.03 -5.30
CA GLY A 41 -4.29 1.37 -4.89
C GLY A 41 -5.36 2.07 -5.72
N GLY A 42 -5.40 1.86 -7.04
CA GLY A 42 -6.44 2.39 -7.92
C GLY A 42 -7.84 1.90 -7.54
N PHE A 43 -7.99 0.63 -7.18
CA PHE A 43 -9.24 0.11 -6.62
C PHE A 43 -9.67 0.88 -5.37
N PHE A 44 -8.75 1.10 -4.41
CA PHE A 44 -9.07 1.88 -3.21
C PHE A 44 -9.36 3.36 -3.49
N VAL A 45 -8.69 3.98 -4.46
CA VAL A 45 -9.02 5.35 -4.92
C VAL A 45 -10.47 5.41 -5.43
N ILE A 46 -10.90 4.43 -6.23
CA ILE A 46 -12.27 4.37 -6.73
C ILE A 46 -13.26 4.23 -5.57
N VAL A 47 -13.02 3.29 -4.66
CA VAL A 47 -13.88 3.08 -3.47
C VAL A 47 -13.97 4.34 -2.62
N LEU A 48 -12.85 4.97 -2.29
CA LEU A 48 -12.80 6.20 -1.48
C LEU A 48 -13.45 7.38 -2.19
N SER A 49 -13.31 7.49 -3.51
CA SER A 49 -13.99 8.52 -4.32
C SER A 49 -15.51 8.34 -4.29
N VAL A 50 -15.99 7.10 -4.44
CA VAL A 50 -17.42 6.76 -4.31
C VAL A 50 -17.94 7.07 -2.91
N LEU A 51 -17.19 6.71 -1.87
CA LEU A 51 -17.55 7.03 -0.48
C LEU A 51 -17.59 8.54 -0.23
N THR A 52 -16.61 9.28 -0.75
CA THR A 52 -16.56 10.76 -0.68
C THR A 52 -17.81 11.36 -1.30
N ALA A 53 -18.16 10.95 -2.53
CA ALA A 53 -19.35 11.42 -3.21
C ALA A 53 -20.64 11.02 -2.45
N PHE A 54 -20.69 9.81 -1.90
CA PHE A 54 -21.81 9.34 -1.09
C PHE A 54 -22.00 10.17 0.18
N PHE A 55 -20.94 10.36 0.98
CA PHE A 55 -20.99 11.14 2.21
C PHE A 55 -21.29 12.61 1.94
N TRP A 56 -20.72 13.19 0.88
CA TRP A 56 -21.02 14.56 0.48
C TRP A 56 -22.49 14.74 0.07
N ARG A 57 -23.06 13.78 -0.68
CA ARG A 57 -24.50 13.78 -1.01
C ARG A 57 -25.36 13.69 0.25
N LYS A 58 -24.98 12.84 1.21
CA LYS A 58 -25.72 12.71 2.48
C LYS A 58 -25.62 13.97 3.35
N PHE A 59 -24.44 14.57 3.45
CA PHE A 59 -24.21 15.85 4.13
C PHE A 59 -25.08 16.98 3.55
N ARG A 60 -25.17 17.09 2.21
CA ARG A 60 -26.01 18.09 1.55
C ARG A 60 -27.51 17.86 1.75
N ARG A 61 -27.93 16.59 1.86
CA ARG A 61 -29.33 16.21 2.08
C ARG A 61 -29.77 16.25 3.54
N SER A 62 -28.85 16.26 4.50
CA SER A 62 -29.18 16.50 5.90
C SER A 62 -29.45 17.99 6.12
N THR A 63 -30.58 18.47 5.62
CA THR A 63 -31.16 19.77 5.98
C THR A 63 -31.67 19.68 7.41
N SER A 64 -31.22 20.61 8.26
CA SER A 64 -31.57 20.62 9.67
C SER A 64 -33.03 20.99 9.84
N ALA A 65 -33.87 20.06 10.30
CA ALA A 65 -35.20 20.38 10.81
C ALA A 65 -35.15 21.06 12.20
N SER A 66 -33.95 21.20 12.79
CA SER A 66 -33.71 21.88 14.07
C SER A 66 -32.99 23.22 13.88
N GLU A 67 -33.13 24.15 14.81
CA GLU A 67 -32.39 25.44 14.82
C GLU A 67 -30.85 25.24 14.84
N ARG A 68 -30.35 24.05 15.19
CA ARG A 68 -28.92 23.77 15.30
C ARG A 68 -28.32 23.41 13.94
N ARG A 69 -27.55 24.35 13.38
CA ARG A 69 -26.86 24.26 12.07
C ARG A 69 -25.96 23.00 11.89
N TRP A 70 -25.50 22.38 12.98
CA TRP A 70 -24.65 21.18 12.97
C TRP A 70 -25.23 20.07 13.85
N SER A 71 -25.91 19.09 13.23
CA SER A 71 -26.33 17.84 13.88
C SER A 71 -25.22 16.79 13.84
N PHE A 72 -25.26 15.79 14.73
CA PHE A 72 -24.29 14.69 14.74
C PHE A 72 -24.19 13.97 13.39
N GLU A 73 -25.33 13.67 12.75
CA GLU A 73 -25.38 13.06 11.42
C GLU A 73 -24.65 13.91 10.38
N ARG A 74 -24.93 15.22 10.35
CA ARG A 74 -24.32 16.15 9.42
C ARG A 74 -22.81 16.26 9.63
N THR A 75 -22.37 16.39 10.88
CA THR A 75 -20.94 16.43 11.23
C THR A 75 -20.24 15.12 10.84
N THR A 76 -20.87 13.97 11.11
CA THR A 76 -20.31 12.65 10.77
C THR A 76 -20.11 12.50 9.28
N TYR A 77 -21.12 12.80 8.46
CA TYR A 77 -20.97 12.74 7.00
C TYR A 77 -19.96 13.74 6.46
N PHE A 78 -19.88 14.93 7.03
CA PHE A 78 -18.86 15.91 6.66
C PHE A 78 -17.45 15.40 6.96
N CYS A 79 -17.18 14.95 8.19
CA CYS A 79 -15.87 14.47 8.61
C CYS A 79 -15.45 13.22 7.83
N LEU A 80 -16.34 12.24 7.65
CA LEU A 80 -16.05 11.03 6.87
C LEU A 80 -15.82 11.36 5.40
N GLY A 81 -16.60 12.27 4.82
CA GLY A 81 -16.42 12.72 3.43
C GLY A 81 -15.10 13.48 3.22
N LEU A 82 -14.74 14.36 4.17
CA LEU A 82 -13.47 15.08 4.14
C LEU A 82 -12.29 14.11 4.26
N LEU A 83 -12.35 13.18 5.22
CA LEU A 83 -11.31 12.18 5.43
C LEU A 83 -11.15 11.27 4.21
N SER A 84 -12.25 10.70 3.68
CA SER A 84 -12.18 9.84 2.50
C SER A 84 -11.66 10.59 1.28
N GLY A 85 -12.06 11.86 1.11
CA GLY A 85 -11.57 12.70 0.02
C GLY A 85 -10.07 12.98 0.13
N ALA A 86 -9.60 13.37 1.31
CA ALA A 86 -8.19 13.63 1.57
C ALA A 86 -7.32 12.38 1.34
N VAL A 87 -7.73 11.24 1.89
CA VAL A 87 -7.02 9.96 1.69
C VAL A 87 -7.06 9.54 0.22
N SER A 88 -8.19 9.71 -0.47
CA SER A 88 -8.29 9.40 -1.91
C SER A 88 -7.33 10.24 -2.73
N LEU A 89 -7.21 11.55 -2.45
CA LEU A 89 -6.29 12.44 -3.17
C LEU A 89 -4.83 12.05 -2.95
N LEU A 90 -4.45 11.79 -1.69
CA LEU A 90 -3.09 11.32 -1.37
C LEU A 90 -2.78 10.01 -2.09
N LEU A 91 -3.71 9.05 -2.07
CA LEU A 91 -3.52 7.77 -2.73
C LEU A 91 -3.44 7.91 -4.26
N THR A 92 -4.19 8.83 -4.87
CA THR A 92 -4.07 9.16 -6.30
C THR A 92 -2.67 9.64 -6.66
N LEU A 93 -2.04 10.48 -5.82
CA LEU A 93 -0.66 10.92 -6.04
C LEU A 93 0.31 9.75 -5.99
N ILE A 94 0.16 8.87 -4.99
CA ILE A 94 0.98 7.66 -4.86
C ILE A 94 0.80 6.76 -6.09
N VAL A 95 -0.45 6.47 -6.50
CA VAL A 95 -0.75 5.67 -7.70
C VAL A 95 -0.15 6.29 -8.95
N GLY A 96 -0.25 7.61 -9.12
CA GLY A 96 0.34 8.33 -10.26
C GLY A 96 1.86 8.21 -10.31
N ALA A 97 2.55 8.38 -9.18
CA ALA A 97 4.00 8.20 -9.10
C ALA A 97 4.42 6.76 -9.44
N ASN A 98 3.68 5.77 -8.91
CA ASN A 98 3.97 4.35 -9.18
C ASN A 98 3.67 3.96 -10.62
N LEU A 99 2.68 4.59 -11.28
CA LEU A 99 2.45 4.40 -12.71
C LEU A 99 3.63 4.90 -13.55
N GLY A 100 4.29 5.98 -13.10
CA GLY A 100 5.55 6.45 -13.69
C GLY A 100 6.65 5.38 -13.63
N ASN A 101 6.91 4.83 -12.44
CA ASN A 101 7.91 3.77 -12.26
C ASN A 101 7.57 2.49 -13.03
N ALA A 102 6.29 2.12 -13.13
CA ALA A 102 5.86 0.95 -13.90
C ALA A 102 6.12 1.12 -15.41
N ARG A 103 5.93 2.35 -15.93
CA ARG A 103 6.16 2.68 -17.35
C ARG A 103 7.64 2.86 -17.69
N ASN A 104 8.41 3.43 -16.78
CA ASN A 104 9.84 3.71 -16.94
C ASN A 104 10.65 3.00 -15.83
N PRO A 105 10.66 1.66 -15.79
CA PRO A 105 11.25 0.91 -14.69
C PRO A 105 12.75 1.17 -14.56
N ARG A 106 13.46 1.37 -15.68
CA ARG A 106 14.90 1.64 -15.68
C ARG A 106 15.26 2.94 -14.94
N GLU A 107 14.55 4.03 -15.20
CA GLU A 107 14.77 5.32 -14.53
C GLU A 107 14.39 5.26 -13.05
N GLY A 108 13.23 4.68 -12.74
CA GLY A 108 12.77 4.53 -11.35
C GLY A 108 13.70 3.64 -10.51
N PHE A 109 14.28 2.60 -11.12
CA PHE A 109 15.15 1.65 -10.43
C PHE A 109 16.50 2.25 -10.04
N ILE A 110 16.98 3.31 -10.70
CA ILE A 110 18.21 4.02 -10.30
C ILE A 110 18.09 4.50 -8.83
N GLY A 111 16.94 5.05 -8.44
CA GLY A 111 16.71 5.47 -7.06
C GLY A 111 16.72 4.31 -6.05
N VAL A 112 16.40 3.09 -6.48
CA VAL A 112 16.56 1.88 -5.66
C VAL A 112 18.04 1.55 -5.50
N VAL A 113 18.82 1.63 -6.59
CA VAL A 113 20.26 1.37 -6.58
C VAL A 113 20.99 2.32 -5.62
N ASP A 114 20.63 3.59 -5.62
CA ASP A 114 21.15 4.61 -4.69
C ASP A 114 20.91 4.23 -3.21
N ALA A 115 19.80 3.54 -2.93
CA ALA A 115 19.33 3.22 -1.60
C ALA A 115 19.82 1.85 -1.06
N LEU A 116 20.47 1.01 -1.88
CA LEU A 116 20.92 -0.34 -1.46
C LEU A 116 21.94 -0.32 -0.31
N GLY A 117 22.65 0.80 -0.11
CA GLY A 117 23.68 0.91 0.92
C GLY A 117 24.84 -0.06 0.69
N ARG A 118 25.74 -0.19 1.69
CA ARG A 118 26.84 -1.16 1.65
C ARG A 118 26.53 -2.34 2.56
N ALA A 119 26.64 -3.56 2.02
CA ALA A 119 26.59 -4.76 2.84
C ALA A 119 27.94 -5.02 3.52
N GLN A 120 27.93 -5.34 4.82
CA GLN A 120 29.15 -5.64 5.56
C GLN A 120 29.65 -7.06 5.24
N PRO A 121 30.96 -7.27 5.02
CA PRO A 121 31.52 -8.60 4.80
C PRO A 121 31.13 -9.59 5.90
N GLY A 122 30.81 -10.84 5.51
CA GLY A 122 30.38 -11.89 6.43
C GLY A 122 28.92 -11.79 6.89
N THR A 123 28.14 -10.84 6.37
CA THR A 123 26.69 -10.77 6.61
C THR A 123 25.90 -11.48 5.50
N ARG A 124 24.69 -11.92 5.85
CA ARG A 124 23.74 -12.51 4.91
C ARG A 124 23.39 -11.61 3.73
N THR A 125 23.35 -10.30 3.95
CA THR A 125 23.07 -9.29 2.92
C THR A 125 24.25 -9.17 1.94
N HIS A 126 25.49 -9.33 2.43
CA HIS A 126 26.67 -9.31 1.55
C HIS A 126 26.73 -10.53 0.64
N GLU A 127 26.45 -11.73 1.17
CA GLU A 127 26.33 -12.95 0.36
C GLU A 127 25.22 -12.82 -0.71
N LEU A 128 24.09 -12.20 -0.33
CA LEU A 128 22.99 -11.96 -1.24
C LEU A 128 23.39 -10.95 -2.34
N HIS A 129 23.99 -9.82 -1.97
CA HIS A 129 24.49 -8.83 -2.93
C HIS A 129 25.49 -9.44 -3.90
N GLN A 130 26.43 -10.26 -3.42
CA GLN A 130 27.39 -10.97 -4.25
C GLN A 130 26.69 -11.92 -5.22
N SER A 131 25.69 -12.67 -4.76
CA SER A 131 24.91 -13.57 -5.63
C SER A 131 24.14 -12.80 -6.71
N PHE A 132 23.60 -11.62 -6.40
CA PHE A 132 22.98 -10.74 -7.40
C PHE A 132 24.00 -10.19 -8.40
N THR A 133 25.18 -9.77 -7.94
CA THR A 133 26.27 -9.31 -8.82
C THR A 133 26.67 -10.40 -9.82
N THR A 134 26.95 -11.61 -9.35
CA THR A 134 27.32 -12.74 -10.21
C THR A 134 26.20 -13.10 -11.19
N TRP A 135 24.95 -13.07 -10.74
CA TRP A 135 23.80 -13.33 -11.60
C TRP A 135 23.68 -12.30 -12.74
N LEU A 136 23.79 -11.01 -12.41
CA LEU A 136 23.74 -9.92 -13.38
C LEU A 136 24.88 -10.02 -14.41
N GLN A 137 26.08 -10.36 -13.97
CA GLN A 137 27.26 -10.55 -14.83
C GLN A 137 27.18 -11.81 -15.69
N SER A 138 26.42 -12.84 -15.26
CA SER A 138 26.27 -14.08 -16.04
C SER A 138 25.44 -13.89 -17.32
N GLU A 139 24.66 -12.81 -17.40
CA GLU A 139 23.70 -12.56 -18.48
C GLU A 139 22.74 -13.73 -18.73
N THR A 140 22.41 -14.48 -17.67
CA THR A 140 21.45 -15.60 -17.74
C THR A 140 20.14 -15.25 -17.06
N ALA A 141 19.02 -15.69 -17.63
CA ALA A 141 17.70 -15.53 -16.99
C ALA A 141 17.50 -16.49 -15.80
N SER A 142 18.33 -17.53 -15.67
CA SER A 142 18.26 -18.52 -14.60
C SER A 142 18.70 -17.92 -13.27
N MET A 143 17.78 -17.86 -12.32
CA MET A 143 18.02 -17.27 -11.00
C MET A 143 18.86 -18.20 -10.11
N PRO A 144 19.89 -17.69 -9.41
CA PRO A 144 20.66 -18.47 -8.45
C PRO A 144 19.81 -19.03 -7.31
N THR A 145 20.17 -20.24 -6.85
CA THR A 145 19.48 -20.95 -5.77
C THR A 145 19.44 -20.18 -4.45
N LEU A 146 20.45 -19.36 -4.16
CA LEU A 146 20.46 -18.51 -2.97
C LEU A 146 19.36 -17.44 -3.03
N ILE A 147 19.20 -16.78 -4.18
CA ILE A 147 18.18 -15.74 -4.38
C ILE A 147 16.78 -16.38 -4.31
N ASP A 148 16.60 -17.51 -4.96
CA ASP A 148 15.34 -18.28 -4.97
C ASP A 148 14.91 -18.67 -3.54
N ARG A 149 15.83 -19.22 -2.73
CA ARG A 149 15.56 -19.56 -1.33
C ARG A 149 15.16 -18.33 -0.49
N ARG A 150 15.81 -17.19 -0.70
CA ARG A 150 15.47 -15.95 0.04
C ARG A 150 14.12 -15.39 -0.37
N ILE A 151 13.75 -15.55 -1.64
CA ILE A 151 12.40 -15.24 -2.12
C ILE A 151 11.38 -16.14 -1.41
N ASP A 152 11.61 -17.45 -1.35
CA ASP A 152 10.70 -18.39 -0.67
C ASP A 152 10.52 -18.06 0.82
N GLU A 153 11.62 -17.82 1.54
CA GLU A 153 11.60 -17.40 2.95
C GLU A 153 10.78 -16.12 3.14
N ARG A 154 10.93 -15.15 2.23
CA ARG A 154 10.17 -13.90 2.26
C ARG A 154 8.69 -14.11 1.98
N LEU A 155 8.36 -14.90 0.95
CA LEU A 155 6.97 -15.18 0.57
C LEU A 155 6.21 -15.91 1.67
N ALA A 156 6.86 -16.87 2.34
CA ALA A 156 6.30 -17.57 3.51
C ALA A 156 5.87 -16.61 4.63
N TRP A 157 6.52 -15.44 4.74
CA TRP A 157 6.18 -14.41 5.70
C TRP A 157 5.20 -13.36 5.18
N GLN A 158 5.26 -12.99 3.90
CA GLN A 158 4.45 -11.90 3.33
C GLN A 158 3.06 -12.35 2.87
N GLN A 159 2.93 -13.53 2.27
CA GLN A 159 1.65 -14.01 1.74
C GLN A 159 0.57 -14.15 2.84
N PRO A 160 0.86 -14.74 4.02
CA PRO A 160 -0.14 -14.82 5.08
C PRO A 160 -0.61 -13.44 5.55
N LYS A 161 0.29 -12.45 5.59
CA LYS A 161 -0.07 -11.08 5.99
C LYS A 161 -1.02 -10.42 5.01
N ALA A 162 -0.82 -10.60 3.70
CA ALA A 162 -1.72 -10.07 2.69
C ALA A 162 -3.14 -10.65 2.85
N ILE A 163 -3.24 -11.97 3.04
CA ILE A 163 -4.53 -12.67 3.21
C ILE A 163 -5.22 -12.22 4.50
N ILE A 164 -4.51 -12.24 5.63
CA ILE A 164 -5.06 -11.87 6.93
C ILE A 164 -5.48 -10.40 6.93
N ALA A 165 -4.68 -9.49 6.38
CA ALA A 165 -5.01 -8.07 6.31
C ALA A 165 -6.27 -7.84 5.46
N CYS A 166 -6.43 -8.55 4.35
CA CYS A 166 -7.62 -8.46 3.50
C CYS A 166 -8.89 -8.95 4.22
N ALA A 167 -8.81 -10.10 4.89
CA ALA A 167 -9.92 -10.64 5.67
C ALA A 167 -10.33 -9.70 6.81
N LEU A 168 -9.35 -9.19 7.57
CA LEU A 168 -9.60 -8.23 8.64
C LEU A 168 -10.19 -6.92 8.10
N LEU A 169 -9.70 -6.42 6.96
CA LEU A 169 -10.23 -5.21 6.34
C LEU A 169 -11.73 -5.35 6.04
N ALA A 170 -12.13 -6.49 5.47
CA ALA A 170 -13.55 -6.78 5.20
C ALA A 170 -14.39 -6.79 6.49
N VAL A 171 -13.90 -7.46 7.54
CA VAL A 171 -14.58 -7.52 8.85
C VAL A 171 -14.75 -6.12 9.45
N PHE A 172 -13.66 -5.34 9.52
CA PHE A 172 -13.69 -4.00 10.10
C PHE A 172 -14.54 -3.02 9.27
N ALA A 173 -14.55 -3.14 7.95
CA ALA A 173 -15.42 -2.34 7.09
C ALA A 173 -16.90 -2.63 7.37
N VAL A 174 -17.28 -3.91 7.48
CA VAL A 174 -18.66 -4.32 7.80
C VAL A 174 -19.06 -3.86 9.21
N LEU A 175 -18.18 -4.03 10.20
CA LEU A 175 -18.41 -3.56 11.57
C LEU A 175 -18.58 -2.05 11.62
N GLY A 176 -17.68 -1.30 10.96
CA GLY A 176 -17.77 0.15 10.87
C GLY A 176 -19.09 0.61 10.27
N VAL A 177 -19.50 0.03 9.14
CA VAL A 177 -20.79 0.35 8.51
C VAL A 177 -21.96 0.11 9.47
N ARG A 178 -21.97 -1.01 10.21
CA ARG A 178 -23.03 -1.32 11.19
C ARG A 178 -23.04 -0.31 12.34
N LEU A 179 -21.90 -0.07 12.98
CA LEU A 179 -21.77 0.86 14.11
C LEU A 179 -22.22 2.28 13.74
N TRP A 180 -21.70 2.81 12.63
CA TRP A 180 -22.05 4.16 12.16
C TRP A 180 -23.52 4.29 11.78
N ARG A 181 -24.12 3.27 11.13
CA ARG A 181 -25.56 3.26 10.83
C ARG A 181 -26.40 3.29 12.11
N THR A 182 -26.05 2.49 13.11
CA THR A 182 -26.77 2.46 14.39
C THR A 182 -26.69 3.80 15.11
N MET A 183 -25.51 4.42 15.17
CA MET A 183 -25.31 5.73 15.82
C MET A 183 -26.07 6.84 15.10
N ILE A 184 -26.00 6.89 13.76
CA ILE A 184 -26.75 7.87 12.97
C ILE A 184 -28.26 7.67 13.18
N GLY A 185 -28.75 6.43 13.16
CA GLY A 185 -30.16 6.12 13.43
C GLY A 185 -30.62 6.60 14.81
N LYS A 186 -29.85 6.33 15.86
CA LYS A 186 -30.13 6.81 17.22
C LYS A 186 -30.16 8.34 17.30
N SER A 187 -29.24 9.02 16.62
CA SER A 187 -29.14 10.49 16.64
C SER A 187 -30.34 11.22 16.03
N ARG A 188 -31.12 10.54 15.18
CA ARG A 188 -32.33 11.10 14.57
C ARG A 188 -33.55 11.07 15.49
N VAL A 189 -33.61 10.11 16.41
CA VAL A 189 -34.77 9.89 17.29
C VAL A 189 -34.59 10.59 18.63
N ARG A 190 -33.34 10.70 19.12
CA ARG A 190 -33.05 11.20 20.47
C ARG A 190 -32.58 12.66 20.44
N ALA A 191 -33.38 13.56 21.03
CA ALA A 191 -33.02 14.96 21.22
C ALA A 191 -32.09 15.22 22.44
N SER A 192 -31.80 14.19 23.25
CA SER A 192 -31.20 14.31 24.59
C SER A 192 -29.83 13.65 24.73
N SER A 193 -29.16 13.96 25.86
CA SER A 193 -27.75 13.77 26.19
C SER A 193 -27.16 12.38 25.90
N TRP A 194 -25.89 12.39 25.48
CA TRP A 194 -25.14 11.18 25.15
C TRP A 194 -24.86 10.33 26.39
N THR A 195 -25.19 9.05 26.32
CA THR A 195 -24.86 8.09 27.38
C THR A 195 -23.41 7.62 27.28
N MET A 196 -22.89 7.00 28.35
CA MET A 196 -21.56 6.37 28.32
C MET A 196 -21.46 5.32 27.20
N ASN A 197 -22.53 4.53 27.00
CA ASN A 197 -22.60 3.53 25.94
C ASN A 197 -22.49 4.16 24.53
N ASP A 198 -23.04 5.35 24.32
CA ASP A 198 -22.93 6.06 23.04
C ASP A 198 -21.49 6.55 22.80
N ARG A 199 -20.76 6.94 23.85
CA ARG A 199 -19.34 7.30 23.76
C ARG A 199 -18.47 6.09 23.42
N VAL A 200 -18.73 4.93 24.03
CA VAL A 200 -18.03 3.67 23.71
C VAL A 200 -18.29 3.26 22.26
N LEU A 201 -19.53 3.36 21.79
CA LEU A 201 -19.88 3.09 20.39
C LEU A 201 -19.18 4.05 19.43
N LEU A 202 -19.09 5.34 19.77
CA LEU A 202 -18.35 6.32 18.97
C LEU A 202 -16.85 5.98 18.90
N LEU A 203 -16.23 5.67 20.04
CA LEU A 203 -14.82 5.26 20.09
C LEU A 203 -14.58 4.00 19.25
N ALA A 204 -15.45 3.00 19.37
CA ALA A 204 -15.40 1.80 18.54
C ALA A 204 -15.56 2.15 17.05
N GLY A 205 -16.52 3.00 16.69
CA GLY A 205 -16.74 3.47 15.32
C GLY A 205 -15.50 4.18 14.73
N VAL A 206 -14.88 5.08 15.48
CA VAL A 206 -13.62 5.73 15.09
C VAL A 206 -12.50 4.71 14.96
N GLY A 207 -12.39 3.78 15.91
CA GLY A 207 -11.43 2.68 15.88
C GLY A 207 -11.55 1.83 14.62
N THR A 208 -12.77 1.56 14.14
CA THR A 208 -12.95 0.83 12.87
C THR A 208 -12.44 1.61 11.66
N VAL A 209 -12.61 2.94 11.63
CA VAL A 209 -12.09 3.77 10.52
C VAL A 209 -10.56 3.75 10.49
N VAL A 210 -9.92 3.96 11.65
CA VAL A 210 -8.46 3.92 11.76
C VAL A 210 -7.93 2.53 11.37
N SER A 211 -8.57 1.47 11.85
CA SER A 211 -8.18 0.09 11.53
C SER A 211 -8.31 -0.20 10.03
N CYS A 212 -9.41 0.24 9.39
CA CYS A 212 -9.59 0.08 7.94
C CYS A 212 -8.49 0.80 7.14
N LEU A 213 -8.10 2.02 7.54
CA LEU A 213 -7.03 2.76 6.85
C LEU A 213 -5.68 2.05 6.98
N LEU A 214 -5.33 1.56 8.17
CA LEU A 214 -4.09 0.81 8.39
C LEU A 214 -4.10 -0.53 7.63
N LEU A 215 -5.21 -1.26 7.68
CA LEU A 215 -5.35 -2.53 6.97
C LEU A 215 -5.34 -2.36 5.45
N MET A 216 -5.88 -1.26 4.93
CA MET A 216 -5.76 -0.90 3.51
C MET A 216 -4.30 -0.74 3.09
N LEU A 217 -3.49 -0.01 3.87
CA LEU A 217 -2.06 0.14 3.61
C LEU A 217 -1.32 -1.20 3.69
N MET A 218 -1.66 -2.03 4.67
CA MET A 218 -1.11 -3.39 4.80
C MET A 218 -1.48 -4.27 3.61
N VAL A 219 -2.71 -4.21 3.11
CA VAL A 219 -3.12 -4.96 1.90
C VAL A 219 -2.29 -4.51 0.70
N ILE A 220 -2.16 -3.20 0.47
CA ILE A 220 -1.37 -2.68 -0.66
C ILE A 220 0.08 -3.18 -0.57
N GLY A 221 0.78 -2.89 0.53
CA GLY A 221 2.21 -3.20 0.66
C GLY A 221 2.51 -4.70 0.63
N ASN A 222 1.72 -5.51 1.35
CA ASN A 222 1.96 -6.96 1.40
C ASN A 222 1.59 -7.66 0.08
N THR A 223 0.61 -7.15 -0.68
CA THR A 223 0.27 -7.70 -1.99
C THR A 223 1.41 -7.47 -2.99
N GLN A 224 1.98 -6.25 -3.02
CA GLN A 224 3.14 -5.96 -3.87
C GLN A 224 4.32 -6.88 -3.55
N ALA A 225 4.68 -6.98 -2.26
CA ALA A 225 5.79 -7.81 -1.81
C ALA A 225 5.58 -9.31 -2.03
N SER A 226 4.33 -9.76 -2.19
CA SER A 226 4.00 -11.16 -2.46
C SER A 226 3.99 -11.51 -3.95
N ILE A 227 3.72 -10.54 -4.83
CA ILE A 227 3.62 -10.77 -6.29
C ILE A 227 4.96 -10.50 -6.99
N ALA A 228 5.72 -9.51 -6.51
CA ALA A 228 7.01 -9.12 -7.09
C ALA A 228 8.11 -9.13 -6.01
N PRO A 229 8.66 -10.32 -5.69
CA PRO A 229 9.52 -10.49 -4.53
C PRO A 229 11.01 -10.19 -4.81
N ILE A 230 11.47 -10.12 -6.07
CA ILE A 230 12.91 -10.08 -6.37
C ILE A 230 13.51 -8.76 -5.86
N VAL A 231 12.96 -7.62 -6.25
CA VAL A 231 13.46 -6.30 -5.82
C VAL A 231 13.37 -6.13 -4.31
N MET A 232 12.30 -6.62 -3.71
CA MET A 232 12.14 -6.55 -2.25
C MET A 232 13.12 -7.47 -1.50
N THR A 233 13.52 -8.57 -2.12
CA THR A 233 14.58 -9.46 -1.60
C THR A 233 15.95 -8.81 -1.77
N LEU A 234 16.19 -8.14 -2.89
CA LEU A 234 17.41 -7.35 -3.09
C LEU A 234 17.59 -6.27 -2.02
N GLN A 235 16.52 -5.53 -1.69
CA GLN A 235 16.58 -4.41 -0.74
C GLN A 235 16.59 -4.82 0.74
N PHE A 236 15.93 -5.92 1.08
CA PHE A 236 15.61 -6.25 2.48
C PHE A 236 15.91 -7.72 2.85
N GLY A 237 16.67 -8.43 2.02
CA GLY A 237 16.98 -9.85 2.16
C GLY A 237 18.19 -10.17 3.02
#